data_AF-A0A7S2RK25-F1
#
_entry.id   AF-A0A7S2RK25-F1
#
_cell.length_a   1.000
_cell.length_b   1.000
_cell.length_c   1.000
_cell.angle_alpha   90.00
_cell.angle_beta   90.00
_cell.angle_gamma   90.00
#
_symmetry.space_group_name_H-M   'P 1'
#
loop_
_entity.id
_entity.type
_entity.pdbx_description
1 polymer ?
#
loop_
_entity_poly.entity_id
_entity_poly.type
_entity_poly.pdbx_seq_one_letter_code
_entity_poly.pdbx_strand_id
1 'polypeptide(L)'
;TMFVRVQVALCALMCGAALGDSKSWGRFPVPPRCNRRDICQESKEYCRDWMQLNKAPEKFVVEYHMDKLVKQHPHQSSRGVVRIQVIREWAPPFADRMFKLAQFRVAQGGAIYRAALNKTSGWVIQFGMNGLPEVDDCWANQLISNETWSVHKPGNVKWMVSFSMGATTSPTDISSNPNCTATDYCAKGFSNEIYINMGNNSRLDAHDFAPFGYVIEDTREVVNRIYQGYGEVADLCEADHSRNYCHFDKDGKPLGVNMTRMNMKGEGRRYIRRNFPKITMITKHVLGR
;
A
#
# COMPACT_ATOMS: atom_id res chain seq x y z
N THR A 1 18.91 -52.55 12.43
CA THR A 1 17.48 -52.14 12.50
C THR A 1 17.06 -51.50 13.83
N MET A 2 17.99 -51.06 14.69
CA MET A 2 17.68 -50.25 15.87
C MET A 2 18.33 -48.84 15.83
N PHE A 3 19.40 -48.65 15.05
CA PHE A 3 20.10 -47.36 14.95
C PHE A 3 19.43 -46.30 14.04
N VAL A 4 18.66 -46.70 13.02
CA VAL A 4 17.97 -45.75 12.11
C VAL A 4 16.70 -45.15 12.77
N ARG A 5 16.14 -45.80 13.79
CA ARG A 5 14.94 -45.31 14.48
C ARG A 5 15.23 -44.25 15.56
N VAL A 6 16.46 -44.18 16.07
CA VAL A 6 16.85 -43.19 17.10
C VAL A 6 17.14 -41.81 16.47
N GLN A 7 17.63 -41.75 15.23
CA GLN A 7 17.88 -40.48 14.52
C GLN A 7 16.59 -39.78 14.06
N VAL A 8 15.54 -40.53 13.72
CA VAL A 8 14.24 -39.96 13.36
C VAL A 8 13.50 -39.43 14.60
N ALA A 9 13.70 -40.05 15.77
CA ALA A 9 13.10 -39.60 17.03
C ALA A 9 13.76 -38.32 17.59
N LEU A 10 15.08 -38.14 17.42
CA LEU A 10 15.75 -36.90 17.85
C LEU A 10 15.47 -35.70 16.93
N CYS A 11 15.19 -35.93 15.65
CA CYS A 11 14.79 -34.85 14.73
C CYS A 11 13.38 -34.34 15.04
N ALA A 12 12.47 -35.21 15.48
CA ALA A 12 11.12 -34.83 15.91
C ALA A 12 11.09 -34.05 17.24
N LEU A 13 12.09 -34.21 18.11
CA LEU A 13 12.21 -33.48 19.38
C LEU A 13 12.94 -32.13 19.26
N MET A 14 13.63 -31.86 18.14
CA MET A 14 14.32 -30.58 17.88
C MET A 14 13.65 -29.71 16.80
N CYS A 15 12.63 -30.22 16.11
CA CYS A 15 11.79 -29.44 15.17
C CYS A 15 10.43 -29.03 15.76
N GLY A 16 10.28 -29.07 17.08
CA GLY A 16 9.03 -28.76 17.80
C GLY A 16 8.92 -27.33 18.36
N ALA A 17 9.87 -26.43 18.08
CA ALA A 17 9.85 -25.06 18.59
C ALA A 17 9.45 -24.06 17.50
N ALA A 18 8.15 -23.84 17.35
CA ALA A 18 7.47 -22.61 16.88
C ALA A 18 6.12 -22.91 16.20
N LEU A 19 5.29 -23.77 16.79
CA LEU A 19 3.85 -23.70 16.58
C LEU A 19 3.27 -23.09 17.85
N GLY A 20 3.27 -21.76 17.89
CA GLY A 20 2.66 -20.99 18.96
C GLY A 20 1.20 -21.40 19.13
N ASP A 21 0.85 -21.74 20.36
CA ASP A 21 -0.49 -22.08 20.82
C ASP A 21 -1.54 -21.09 20.30
N SER A 22 -2.61 -21.62 19.71
CA SER A 22 -3.72 -20.87 19.13
C SER A 22 -4.70 -20.31 20.18
N LYS A 23 -4.25 -20.01 21.40
CA LYS A 23 -5.13 -19.65 22.52
C LYS A 23 -4.88 -18.22 23.02
N SER A 24 -5.79 -17.35 22.58
CA SER A 24 -6.05 -15.95 22.98
C SER A 24 -5.54 -14.83 22.05
N TRP A 25 -5.89 -14.93 20.76
CA TRP A 25 -5.79 -13.81 19.81
C TRP A 25 -6.82 -12.72 20.15
N GLY A 26 -6.41 -11.45 20.22
CA GLY A 26 -7.35 -10.34 20.18
C GLY A 26 -8.20 -10.45 18.91
N ARG A 27 -9.53 -10.37 19.03
CA ARG A 27 -10.42 -10.44 17.86
C ARG A 27 -10.54 -9.07 17.22
N PHE A 28 -10.44 -9.00 15.90
CA PHE A 28 -10.91 -7.82 15.19
C PHE A 28 -12.39 -7.58 15.52
N PRO A 29 -12.82 -6.31 15.66
CA PRO A 29 -14.24 -6.01 15.71
C PRO A 29 -14.92 -6.60 14.45
N VAL A 30 -16.05 -7.27 14.63
CA VAL A 30 -16.79 -7.89 13.52
C VAL A 30 -17.51 -6.77 12.77
N PRO A 31 -17.24 -6.55 11.46
CA PRO A 31 -17.96 -5.53 10.72
C PRO A 31 -19.42 -5.95 10.52
N PRO A 32 -20.33 -4.98 10.32
CA PRO A 32 -21.64 -5.27 9.76
C PRO A 32 -21.51 -5.94 8.37
N ARG A 33 -22.59 -6.54 7.87
CA ARG A 33 -22.63 -7.16 6.53
C ARG A 33 -22.59 -6.09 5.42
N CYS A 34 -21.41 -5.52 5.24
CA CYS A 34 -21.13 -4.41 4.36
C CYS A 34 -19.93 -4.76 3.47
N ASN A 35 -20.02 -4.41 2.19
CA ASN A 35 -18.91 -4.48 1.26
C ASN A 35 -18.39 -3.07 0.92
N ARG A 36 -17.28 -2.99 0.17
CA ARG A 36 -16.65 -1.71 -0.21
C ARG A 36 -17.54 -0.72 -0.97
N ARG A 37 -18.62 -1.17 -1.62
CA ARG A 37 -19.61 -0.30 -2.30
C ARG A 37 -20.77 0.12 -1.40
N ASP A 38 -20.99 -0.61 -0.31
CA ASP A 38 -22.11 -0.39 0.58
C ASP A 38 -21.95 0.87 1.41
N ILE A 39 -20.70 1.22 1.75
CA ILE A 39 -20.35 2.38 2.58
C ILE A 39 -20.83 3.72 1.99
N CYS A 40 -20.96 3.77 0.67
CA CYS A 40 -21.34 4.95 -0.08
C CYS A 40 -22.87 5.16 -0.15
N GLN A 41 -23.64 4.16 0.31
CA GLN A 41 -25.08 4.19 0.21
C GLN A 41 -25.66 4.84 1.47
N GLU A 42 -26.56 5.81 1.28
CA GLU A 42 -27.25 6.47 2.40
C GLU A 42 -28.00 5.46 3.26
N SER A 43 -28.67 4.50 2.61
CA SER A 43 -29.40 3.39 3.25
C SER A 43 -28.53 2.43 4.08
N LYS A 44 -27.21 2.61 4.05
CA LYS A 44 -26.23 1.79 4.76
C LYS A 44 -25.29 2.62 5.64
N GLU A 45 -25.80 3.71 6.20
CA GLU A 45 -25.09 4.56 7.16
C GLU A 45 -24.45 3.80 8.32
N TYR A 46 -25.10 2.74 8.82
CA TYR A 46 -24.53 1.86 9.85
C TYR A 46 -23.16 1.26 9.49
N CYS A 47 -22.84 1.11 8.19
CA CYS A 47 -21.50 0.71 7.75
C CYS A 47 -20.47 1.80 8.03
N ARG A 48 -20.83 3.08 7.84
CA ARG A 48 -20.00 4.25 8.15
C ARG A 48 -19.86 4.47 9.66
N ASP A 49 -20.95 4.36 10.40
CA ASP A 49 -20.93 4.51 11.86
C ASP A 49 -20.00 3.49 12.50
N TRP A 50 -20.07 2.24 12.06
CA TRP A 50 -19.15 1.20 12.53
C TRP A 50 -17.70 1.57 12.26
N MET A 51 -17.38 2.16 11.10
CA MET A 51 -16.01 2.61 10.82
C MET A 51 -15.57 3.76 11.72
N GLN A 52 -16.46 4.67 12.10
CA GLN A 52 -16.12 5.78 12.99
C GLN A 52 -15.90 5.31 14.43
N LEU A 53 -16.70 4.33 14.88
CA LEU A 53 -16.67 3.83 16.25
C LEU A 53 -15.54 2.84 16.54
N ASN A 54 -15.02 2.14 15.52
CA ASN A 54 -14.05 1.07 15.70
C ASN A 54 -12.63 1.50 15.37
N LYS A 55 -11.72 1.20 16.30
CA LYS A 55 -10.27 1.42 16.19
C LYS A 55 -9.55 0.11 15.82
N ALA A 56 -8.37 0.24 15.24
CA ALA A 56 -7.52 -0.89 14.95
C ALA A 56 -6.99 -1.53 16.25
N PRO A 57 -6.62 -2.83 16.22
CA PRO A 57 -5.76 -3.41 17.24
C PRO A 57 -4.39 -2.72 17.28
N GLU A 58 -3.68 -2.84 18.40
CA GLU A 58 -2.35 -2.23 18.58
C GLU A 58 -1.33 -2.71 17.56
N LYS A 59 -1.38 -3.99 17.17
CA LYS A 59 -0.54 -4.57 16.12
C LYS A 59 -1.37 -5.51 15.27
N PHE A 60 -1.25 -5.39 13.95
CA PHE A 60 -1.90 -6.29 13.01
C PHE A 60 -1.11 -6.41 11.71
N VAL A 61 -1.35 -7.48 10.97
CA VAL A 61 -0.78 -7.68 9.63
C VAL A 61 -1.88 -7.53 8.60
N VAL A 62 -1.58 -6.82 7.53
CA VAL A 62 -2.38 -6.82 6.29
C VAL A 62 -1.57 -7.55 5.22
N GLU A 63 -2.19 -8.50 4.54
CA GLU A 63 -1.57 -9.21 3.43
C GLU A 63 -2.20 -8.81 2.10
N TYR A 64 -1.35 -8.45 1.15
CA TYR A 64 -1.70 -8.13 -0.21
C TYR A 64 -1.25 -9.25 -1.13
N HIS A 65 -2.21 -10.03 -1.64
CA HIS A 65 -1.93 -11.09 -2.60
C HIS A 65 -1.82 -10.49 -3.99
N MET A 66 -0.65 -10.59 -4.60
CA MET A 66 -0.34 -9.98 -5.88
C MET A 66 -0.22 -11.01 -6.99
N ASP A 67 -0.61 -10.63 -8.20
CA ASP A 67 -0.33 -11.36 -9.43
C ASP A 67 0.62 -10.60 -10.36
N LYS A 68 1.08 -11.29 -11.42
CA LYS A 68 1.97 -10.74 -12.47
C LYS A 68 3.28 -10.15 -11.95
N LEU A 69 3.80 -10.72 -10.88
CA LEU A 69 5.14 -10.43 -10.43
C LEU A 69 6.14 -10.89 -11.49
N VAL A 70 7.18 -10.10 -11.69
CA VAL A 70 8.31 -10.45 -12.54
C VAL A 70 8.94 -11.73 -12.00
N LYS A 71 9.15 -12.70 -12.88
CA LYS A 71 9.84 -13.94 -12.56
C LYS A 71 11.32 -13.71 -12.80
N GLN A 72 12.14 -13.91 -11.77
CA GLN A 72 13.59 -13.94 -11.91
C GLN A 72 14.08 -15.31 -12.42
N HIS A 73 13.29 -16.37 -12.15
CA HIS A 73 13.56 -17.73 -12.61
C HIS A 73 12.31 -18.36 -13.27
N PRO A 74 12.47 -19.26 -14.26
CA PRO A 74 11.33 -19.87 -14.97
C PRO A 74 10.29 -20.55 -14.06
N HIS A 75 10.77 -21.25 -13.03
CA HIS A 75 9.94 -21.99 -12.08
C HIS A 75 9.33 -21.13 -10.97
N GLN A 76 9.73 -19.85 -10.86
CA GLN A 76 9.20 -18.96 -9.84
C GLN A 76 7.72 -18.62 -10.15
N SER A 77 6.86 -18.67 -9.14
CA SER A 77 5.45 -18.27 -9.29
C SER A 77 5.35 -16.79 -9.63
N SER A 78 4.49 -16.39 -10.57
CA SER A 78 4.18 -14.97 -10.83
C SER A 78 3.18 -14.38 -9.82
N ARG A 79 2.95 -15.09 -8.71
CA ARG A 79 2.12 -14.65 -7.58
C ARG A 79 2.96 -14.60 -6.31
N GLY A 80 2.58 -13.73 -5.39
CA GLY A 80 3.24 -13.59 -4.10
C GLY A 80 2.38 -12.80 -3.13
N VAL A 81 2.80 -12.76 -1.87
CA VAL A 81 2.08 -12.08 -0.80
C VAL A 81 3.03 -11.07 -0.17
N VAL A 82 2.63 -9.80 -0.17
CA VAL A 82 3.32 -8.74 0.60
C VAL A 82 2.60 -8.60 1.92
N ARG A 83 3.32 -8.74 3.03
CA ARG A 83 2.77 -8.58 4.37
C ARG A 83 3.28 -7.30 4.99
N ILE A 84 2.34 -6.46 5.44
CA ILE A 84 2.63 -5.20 6.12
C ILE A 84 2.22 -5.37 7.57
N GLN A 85 3.19 -5.28 8.48
CA GLN A 85 2.92 -5.17 9.90
C GLN A 85 2.65 -3.70 10.24
N VAL A 86 1.46 -3.45 10.78
CA VAL A 86 1.02 -2.14 11.24
C VAL A 86 1.17 -2.07 12.75
N ILE A 87 1.69 -0.94 13.24
CA ILE A 87 1.84 -0.64 14.66
C ILE A 87 1.04 0.63 14.94
N ARG A 88 -0.07 0.48 15.65
CA ARG A 88 -1.02 1.57 15.86
C ARG A 88 -0.41 2.76 16.58
N GLU A 89 0.42 2.50 17.58
CA GLU A 89 1.15 3.54 18.34
C GLU A 89 2.02 4.46 17.45
N TRP A 90 2.54 3.96 16.32
CA TRP A 90 3.42 4.76 15.46
C TRP A 90 2.68 5.88 14.73
N ALA A 91 1.42 5.66 14.37
CA ALA A 91 0.53 6.67 13.80
C ALA A 91 -0.93 6.19 13.90
N PRO A 92 -1.61 6.39 15.04
CA PRO A 92 -2.96 5.91 15.28
C PRO A 92 -3.98 6.25 14.19
N PRO A 93 -4.09 7.49 13.67
CA PRO A 93 -5.05 7.80 12.60
C PRO A 93 -4.81 6.97 11.34
N PHE A 94 -3.55 6.78 10.97
CA PHE A 94 -3.15 6.03 9.78
C PHE A 94 -3.38 4.54 9.96
N ALA A 95 -3.03 3.98 11.13
CA ALA A 95 -3.29 2.58 11.45
C ALA A 95 -4.80 2.27 11.51
N ASP A 96 -5.60 3.16 12.12
CA ASP A 96 -7.06 3.03 12.18
C ASP A 96 -7.67 3.08 10.76
N ARG A 97 -7.15 3.95 9.88
CA ARG A 97 -7.55 3.98 8.47
C ARG A 97 -7.16 2.72 7.73
N MET A 98 -5.91 2.27 7.86
CA MET A 98 -5.40 1.07 7.21
C MET A 98 -6.22 -0.16 7.59
N PHE A 99 -6.57 -0.29 8.87
CA PHE A 99 -7.45 -1.35 9.36
C PHE A 99 -8.80 -1.36 8.64
N LYS A 100 -9.44 -0.19 8.49
CA LYS A 100 -10.72 -0.05 7.77
C LYS A 100 -10.56 -0.43 6.29
N LEU A 101 -9.55 0.07 5.60
CA LEU A 101 -9.28 -0.26 4.19
C LEU A 101 -9.08 -1.76 3.98
N ALA A 102 -8.35 -2.43 4.89
CA ALA A 102 -8.16 -3.88 4.86
C ALA A 102 -9.44 -4.65 5.20
N GLN A 103 -10.25 -4.15 6.15
CA GLN A 103 -11.52 -4.77 6.55
C GLN A 103 -12.50 -4.86 5.38
N PHE A 104 -12.58 -3.80 4.57
CA PHE A 104 -13.49 -3.72 3.42
C PHE A 104 -12.84 -4.13 2.10
N ARG A 105 -11.55 -4.48 2.11
CA ARG A 105 -10.76 -4.92 0.95
C ARG A 105 -10.82 -3.90 -0.19
N VAL A 106 -10.63 -2.62 0.14
CA VAL A 106 -10.84 -1.49 -0.79
C VAL A 106 -9.93 -1.61 -2.02
N ALA A 107 -8.66 -1.92 -1.84
CA ALA A 107 -7.72 -2.04 -2.95
C ALA A 107 -7.86 -3.36 -3.76
N GLN A 108 -8.77 -4.27 -3.40
CA GLN A 108 -8.90 -5.56 -4.09
C GLN A 108 -9.42 -5.36 -5.52
N GLY A 109 -8.68 -5.89 -6.50
CA GLY A 109 -8.87 -5.68 -7.94
C GLY A 109 -7.99 -4.56 -8.50
N GLY A 110 -7.45 -3.72 -7.63
CA GLY A 110 -6.60 -2.58 -7.93
C GLY A 110 -5.23 -2.97 -8.44
N ALA A 111 -4.60 -2.03 -9.14
CA ALA A 111 -3.25 -2.17 -9.66
C ALA A 111 -2.22 -1.51 -8.73
N ILE A 112 -0.97 -1.96 -8.84
CA ILE A 112 0.18 -1.17 -8.39
C ILE A 112 0.54 -0.25 -9.55
N TYR A 113 0.41 1.07 -9.34
CA TYR A 113 0.44 2.05 -10.44
C TYR A 113 1.63 3.00 -10.39
N ARG A 114 2.44 2.97 -9.33
CA ARG A 114 3.68 3.74 -9.25
C ARG A 114 4.80 2.89 -8.68
N ALA A 115 5.95 2.87 -9.34
CA ALA A 115 7.13 2.11 -8.94
C ALA A 115 8.38 2.84 -9.43
N ALA A 116 8.66 4.01 -8.83
CA ALA A 116 9.62 4.97 -9.33
C ALA A 116 11.03 4.76 -8.76
N LEU A 117 11.69 3.67 -9.15
CA LEU A 117 12.95 3.27 -8.49
C LEU A 117 14.21 3.80 -9.17
N ASN A 118 14.12 4.16 -10.46
CA ASN A 118 15.29 4.39 -11.31
C ASN A 118 15.87 5.81 -11.25
N LYS A 119 15.19 6.80 -10.62
CA LYS A 119 15.61 8.21 -10.67
C LYS A 119 16.20 8.76 -9.35
N THR A 120 16.08 8.07 -8.20
CA THR A 120 16.30 8.69 -6.88
C THR A 120 16.84 7.74 -5.79
N SER A 121 17.71 6.79 -6.10
CA SER A 121 18.26 5.83 -5.12
C SER A 121 17.18 5.02 -4.38
N GLY A 122 16.11 4.66 -5.11
CA GLY A 122 14.93 3.97 -4.58
C GLY A 122 13.93 4.93 -3.93
N TRP A 123 12.89 5.32 -4.68
CA TRP A 123 11.79 6.13 -4.16
C TRP A 123 10.75 5.27 -3.44
N VAL A 124 9.59 5.09 -4.06
CA VAL A 124 8.46 4.40 -3.47
C VAL A 124 7.76 3.52 -4.50
N ILE A 125 7.07 2.51 -3.99
CA ILE A 125 6.03 1.77 -4.71
C ILE A 125 4.69 2.19 -4.10
N GLN A 126 3.78 2.75 -4.90
CA GLN A 126 2.48 3.26 -4.43
C GLN A 126 1.32 2.45 -5.03
N PHE A 127 0.34 2.16 -4.18
CA PHE A 127 -0.89 1.44 -4.51
C PHE A 127 -1.99 1.72 -3.47
N GLY A 128 -3.21 1.23 -3.70
CA GLY A 128 -4.31 1.33 -2.73
C GLY A 128 -5.66 1.65 -3.33
N MET A 129 -5.68 2.17 -4.57
CA MET A 129 -6.91 2.34 -5.35
C MET A 129 -7.51 1.00 -5.77
N ASN A 130 -8.85 0.93 -5.85
CA ASN A 130 -9.60 -0.19 -6.41
C ASN A 130 -9.50 -0.24 -7.95
N GLY A 131 -9.38 0.92 -8.59
CA GLY A 131 -9.42 1.07 -10.05
C GLY A 131 -10.84 1.17 -10.62
N LEU A 132 -11.85 1.30 -9.76
CA LEU A 132 -13.22 1.63 -10.12
C LEU A 132 -13.53 3.03 -9.57
N PRO A 133 -13.76 4.04 -10.42
CA PRO A 133 -13.99 5.42 -9.98
C PRO A 133 -15.09 5.52 -8.92
N GLU A 134 -16.20 4.83 -9.11
CA GLU A 134 -17.32 4.76 -8.15
C GLU A 134 -16.92 4.30 -6.73
N VAL A 135 -15.91 3.42 -6.61
CA VAL A 135 -15.39 2.95 -5.32
C VAL A 135 -14.34 3.92 -4.80
N ASP A 136 -13.41 4.32 -5.65
CA ASP A 136 -12.29 5.18 -5.26
C ASP A 136 -12.80 6.56 -4.80
N ASP A 137 -13.71 7.18 -5.57
CA ASP A 137 -14.34 8.46 -5.23
C ASP A 137 -15.14 8.38 -3.95
N CYS A 138 -15.90 7.29 -3.75
CA CYS A 138 -16.62 7.09 -2.51
C CYS A 138 -15.69 7.05 -1.29
N TRP A 139 -14.64 6.23 -1.35
CA TRP A 139 -13.75 6.05 -0.22
C TRP A 139 -12.87 7.27 0.04
N ALA A 140 -12.51 8.01 -1.01
CA ALA A 140 -11.83 9.29 -0.91
C ALA A 140 -12.77 10.35 -0.29
N ASN A 141 -13.93 10.61 -0.89
CA ASN A 141 -14.81 11.70 -0.47
C ASN A 141 -15.41 11.51 0.94
N GLN A 142 -15.72 10.27 1.31
CA GLN A 142 -16.38 10.02 2.60
C GLN A 142 -15.43 10.13 3.79
N LEU A 143 -14.13 9.96 3.58
CA LEU A 143 -13.20 9.64 4.67
C LEU A 143 -11.77 10.14 4.44
N ILE A 144 -11.58 11.18 3.62
CA ILE A 144 -10.35 11.98 3.66
C ILE A 144 -10.22 12.55 5.07
N SER A 145 -9.06 12.34 5.68
CA SER A 145 -8.73 12.94 6.97
C SER A 145 -7.47 13.80 6.83
N ASN A 146 -7.47 14.91 7.54
CA ASN A 146 -6.32 15.80 7.71
C ASN A 146 -5.63 15.56 9.06
N GLU A 147 -5.96 14.48 9.76
CA GLU A 147 -5.25 14.12 11.00
C GLU A 147 -3.77 13.84 10.71
N THR A 148 -2.92 14.26 11.63
CA THR A 148 -1.46 14.18 11.53
C THR A 148 -0.90 13.44 12.72
N TRP A 149 0.32 12.92 12.58
CA TRP A 149 0.99 12.26 13.70
C TRP A 149 2.49 12.37 13.56
N SER A 150 3.19 12.53 14.68
CA SER A 150 4.64 12.70 14.65
C SER A 150 5.34 11.49 14.03
N VAL A 151 6.39 11.76 13.26
CA VAL A 151 7.16 10.71 12.60
C VAL A 151 7.98 9.92 13.62
N HIS A 152 7.56 8.69 13.89
CA HIS A 152 8.31 7.76 14.72
C HIS A 152 9.63 7.35 14.05
N LYS A 153 10.73 7.26 14.82
CA LYS A 153 12.04 6.83 14.30
C LYS A 153 12.02 5.33 13.94
N PRO A 154 12.67 4.89 12.85
CA PRO A 154 13.66 5.60 12.06
C PRO A 154 13.12 6.55 10.97
N GLY A 155 11.80 6.75 10.86
CA GLY A 155 11.19 7.60 9.82
C GLY A 155 11.04 6.88 8.47
N ASN A 156 10.97 7.62 7.38
CA ASN A 156 10.75 7.11 6.01
C ASN A 156 11.99 6.41 5.41
N VAL A 157 12.49 5.37 6.07
CA VAL A 157 13.56 4.51 5.54
C VAL A 157 13.00 3.32 4.77
N LYS A 158 13.88 2.58 4.10
CA LYS A 158 13.51 1.43 3.27
C LYS A 158 12.64 0.44 4.05
N TRP A 159 11.60 -0.06 3.38
CA TRP A 159 10.55 -0.97 3.88
C TRP A 159 9.48 -0.36 4.78
N MET A 160 9.62 0.92 5.17
CA MET A 160 8.59 1.62 5.93
C MET A 160 7.40 1.98 5.04
N VAL A 161 6.21 1.97 5.60
CA VAL A 161 4.94 2.18 4.89
C VAL A 161 4.22 3.39 5.46
N SER A 162 3.83 4.30 4.59
CA SER A 162 3.07 5.52 4.93
C SER A 162 1.92 5.72 3.94
N PHE A 163 0.98 6.61 4.28
CA PHE A 163 -0.07 7.02 3.34
C PHE A 163 0.49 8.02 2.31
N SER A 164 0.02 7.90 1.08
CA SER A 164 0.17 8.96 0.09
C SER A 164 -0.79 10.11 0.42
N MET A 165 -0.28 11.32 0.36
CA MET A 165 -0.97 12.54 0.77
C MET A 165 -0.69 13.65 -0.24
N GLY A 166 -1.56 14.66 -0.25
CA GLY A 166 -1.32 15.91 -0.96
C GLY A 166 -0.20 16.72 -0.30
N ALA A 167 0.40 17.62 -1.07
CA ALA A 167 1.33 18.63 -0.61
C ALA A 167 0.62 19.98 -0.59
N THR A 168 0.65 20.68 0.54
CA THR A 168 0.03 22.00 0.69
C THR A 168 1.03 23.02 1.20
N THR A 169 0.92 24.23 0.64
CA THR A 169 1.65 25.43 1.08
C THR A 169 0.73 26.44 1.74
N SER A 170 -0.57 26.11 1.89
CA SER A 170 -1.55 26.99 2.49
C SER A 170 -1.19 27.28 3.96
N PRO A 171 -1.07 28.54 4.38
CA PRO A 171 -0.78 28.88 5.77
C PRO A 171 -1.76 28.27 6.77
N THR A 172 -3.03 28.11 6.38
CA THR A 172 -4.07 27.49 7.24
C THR A 172 -3.87 25.99 7.43
N ASP A 173 -3.36 25.33 6.38
CA ASP A 173 -3.13 23.89 6.44
C ASP A 173 -1.84 23.60 7.20
N ILE A 174 -0.82 24.43 6.99
CA ILE A 174 0.44 24.34 7.73
C ILE A 174 0.18 24.60 9.22
N SER A 175 -0.59 25.62 9.57
CA SER A 175 -0.89 25.92 10.98
C SER A 175 -1.72 24.85 11.69
N SER A 176 -2.49 24.05 10.94
CA SER A 176 -3.23 22.89 11.46
C SER A 176 -2.44 21.59 11.47
N ASN A 177 -1.21 21.58 10.94
CA ASN A 177 -0.28 20.45 11.01
C ASN A 177 0.89 20.76 11.97
N PRO A 178 0.75 20.49 13.29
CA PRO A 178 1.82 20.75 14.26
C PRO A 178 3.04 19.83 14.12
N ASN A 179 2.95 18.76 13.32
CA ASN A 179 4.02 17.78 13.13
C ASN A 179 4.90 18.11 11.91
N CYS A 180 4.43 18.98 11.02
CA CYS A 180 5.22 19.47 9.90
C CYS A 180 6.23 20.51 10.38
N THR A 181 7.50 20.29 10.03
CA THR A 181 8.62 21.17 10.36
C THR A 181 9.35 21.69 9.11
N ALA A 182 8.92 21.25 7.92
CA ALA A 182 9.43 21.72 6.64
C ALA A 182 8.98 23.17 6.33
N THR A 183 9.75 23.87 5.50
CA THR A 183 9.53 25.29 5.17
C THR A 183 8.88 25.53 3.81
N ASP A 184 8.72 24.49 3.00
CA ASP A 184 8.27 24.55 1.61
C ASP A 184 6.86 23.99 1.43
N TYR A 185 6.55 22.79 1.96
CA TYR A 185 5.19 22.23 1.97
C TYR A 185 4.98 21.24 3.11
N CYS A 186 3.71 20.96 3.44
CA CYS A 186 3.33 19.92 4.40
C CYS A 186 2.42 18.87 3.76
N ALA A 187 2.44 17.65 4.29
CA ALA A 187 1.49 16.61 3.94
C ALA A 187 0.07 16.99 4.39
N LYS A 188 -0.92 16.66 3.56
CA LYS A 188 -2.34 16.85 3.87
C LYS A 188 -3.22 15.83 3.16
N GLY A 189 -4.30 15.41 3.82
CA GLY A 189 -5.40 14.70 3.19
C GLY A 189 -5.01 13.29 2.76
N PHE A 190 -4.91 12.36 3.71
CA PHE A 190 -4.76 10.94 3.38
C PHE A 190 -6.12 10.30 3.10
N SER A 191 -6.14 9.34 2.18
CA SER A 191 -7.35 8.59 1.79
C SER A 191 -7.10 7.08 1.81
N ASN A 192 -6.83 6.47 0.66
CA ASN A 192 -6.80 5.01 0.47
C ASN A 192 -5.44 4.51 0.00
N GLU A 193 -4.59 5.43 -0.44
CA GLU A 193 -3.33 5.14 -1.12
C GLU A 193 -2.20 5.08 -0.11
N ILE A 194 -1.40 4.04 -0.20
CA ILE A 194 -0.21 3.82 0.62
C ILE A 194 1.00 3.64 -0.28
N TYR A 195 2.17 3.87 0.28
CA TYR A 195 3.42 3.59 -0.41
C TYR A 195 4.41 2.85 0.49
N ILE A 196 5.24 2.03 -0.15
CA ILE A 196 6.38 1.35 0.47
C ILE A 196 7.64 2.13 0.09
N ASN A 197 8.42 2.56 1.07
CA ASN A 197 9.73 3.15 0.85
C ASN A 197 10.71 2.09 0.33
N MET A 198 11.38 2.37 -0.80
CA MET A 198 12.34 1.44 -1.43
C MET A 198 13.80 1.87 -1.25
N GLY A 199 14.02 3.03 -0.64
CA GLY A 199 15.32 3.60 -0.25
C GLY A 199 15.17 4.46 1.01
N ASN A 200 16.18 5.28 1.29
CA ASN A 200 16.10 6.24 2.39
C ASN A 200 15.41 7.53 1.89
N ASN A 201 14.17 7.71 2.33
CA ASN A 201 13.32 8.85 1.99
C ASN A 201 13.03 9.74 3.21
N SER A 202 13.92 9.77 4.22
CA SER A 202 13.77 10.60 5.42
C SER A 202 13.57 12.10 5.14
N ARG A 203 13.83 12.56 3.91
CA ARG A 203 13.40 13.89 3.44
C ARG A 203 11.90 14.13 3.66
N LEU A 204 11.08 13.09 3.61
CA LEU A 204 9.63 13.15 3.83
C LEU A 204 9.25 13.34 5.31
N ASP A 205 10.17 13.12 6.24
CA ASP A 205 9.88 13.14 7.68
C ASP A 205 9.51 14.56 8.15
N ALA A 206 10.22 15.59 7.65
CA ALA A 206 9.93 16.98 8.01
C ALA A 206 8.59 17.48 7.44
N HIS A 207 8.08 16.84 6.38
CA HIS A 207 6.79 17.16 5.76
C HIS A 207 5.63 16.36 6.36
N ASP A 208 5.85 15.60 7.44
CA ASP A 208 4.81 14.86 8.18
C ASP A 208 4.21 13.64 7.45
N PHE A 209 5.01 12.96 6.61
CA PHE A 209 4.60 11.66 6.08
C PHE A 209 4.89 10.53 7.07
N ALA A 210 4.13 10.45 8.17
CA ALA A 210 4.44 9.48 9.22
C ALA A 210 4.22 8.01 8.78
N PRO A 211 5.24 7.15 8.90
CA PRO A 211 5.04 5.72 8.70
C PRO A 211 4.20 5.10 9.81
N PHE A 212 3.30 4.20 9.44
CA PHE A 212 2.43 3.47 10.38
C PHE A 212 2.78 1.97 10.47
N GLY A 213 3.76 1.51 9.70
CA GLY A 213 4.13 0.11 9.63
C GLY A 213 5.29 -0.15 8.69
N TYR A 214 5.59 -1.42 8.46
CA TYR A 214 6.67 -1.86 7.59
C TYR A 214 6.36 -3.19 6.90
N VAL A 215 7.07 -3.46 5.81
CA VAL A 215 7.02 -4.75 5.11
C VAL A 215 7.81 -5.81 5.88
N ILE A 216 7.15 -6.93 6.20
CA ILE A 216 7.76 -8.07 6.91
C ILE A 216 8.85 -8.69 6.03
N GLU A 217 9.99 -8.98 6.64
CA GLU A 217 11.26 -9.29 5.99
C GLU A 217 11.19 -10.39 4.94
N ASP A 218 10.60 -11.53 5.30
CA ASP A 218 10.46 -12.70 4.43
C ASP A 218 9.49 -12.49 3.24
N THR A 219 8.79 -11.36 3.19
CA THR A 219 7.96 -10.96 2.04
C THR A 219 8.56 -9.83 1.20
N ARG A 220 9.70 -9.26 1.59
CA ARG A 220 10.34 -8.14 0.87
C ARG A 220 10.76 -8.52 -0.54
N GLU A 221 11.12 -9.79 -0.77
CA GLU A 221 11.46 -10.26 -2.11
C GLU A 221 10.26 -10.23 -3.07
N VAL A 222 9.03 -10.35 -2.56
CA VAL A 222 7.83 -10.17 -3.37
C VAL A 222 7.73 -8.73 -3.87
N VAL A 223 8.09 -7.75 -3.04
CA VAL A 223 8.09 -6.32 -3.40
C VAL A 223 9.13 -6.02 -4.48
N ASN A 224 10.33 -6.61 -4.38
CA ASN A 224 11.38 -6.44 -5.40
C ASN A 224 10.96 -6.92 -6.80
N ARG A 225 10.00 -7.85 -6.85
CA ARG A 225 9.51 -8.46 -8.09
C ARG A 225 8.31 -7.74 -8.71
N ILE A 226 7.86 -6.65 -8.11
CA ILE A 226 6.88 -5.75 -8.72
C ILE A 226 7.53 -5.14 -9.98
N TYR A 227 6.82 -5.16 -11.11
CA TYR A 227 7.33 -4.58 -12.35
C TYR A 227 7.53 -3.07 -12.19
N GLN A 228 8.71 -2.57 -12.55
CA GLN A 228 9.14 -1.18 -12.27
C GLN A 228 9.21 -0.31 -13.52
N GLY A 229 8.98 -0.89 -14.71
CA GLY A 229 9.18 -0.20 -15.99
C GLY A 229 8.15 0.90 -16.29
N TYR A 230 7.17 1.13 -15.41
CA TYR A 230 6.29 2.31 -15.50
C TYR A 230 6.72 3.48 -14.61
N GLY A 231 7.72 3.31 -13.73
CA GLY A 231 8.34 4.41 -12.99
C GLY A 231 7.36 5.35 -12.29
N GLU A 232 7.59 6.65 -12.49
CA GLU A 232 6.55 7.67 -12.46
C GLU A 232 5.82 7.60 -13.80
N VAL A 233 4.53 7.24 -13.81
CA VAL A 233 3.79 7.02 -15.07
C VAL A 233 3.95 8.18 -16.06
N ALA A 234 4.11 9.42 -15.56
CA ALA A 234 4.37 10.62 -16.37
C ALA A 234 5.63 10.51 -17.26
N ASP A 235 6.64 9.76 -16.81
CA ASP A 235 7.95 9.63 -17.46
C ASP A 235 7.96 8.57 -18.58
N LEU A 236 6.87 7.80 -18.74
CA LEU A 236 6.77 6.73 -19.76
C LEU A 236 7.05 7.21 -21.18
N CYS A 237 6.84 8.51 -21.45
CA CYS A 237 6.94 9.13 -22.77
C CYS A 237 8.30 9.77 -23.04
N GLU A 238 9.20 9.81 -22.06
CA GLU A 238 10.56 10.35 -22.25
C GLU A 238 11.43 9.42 -23.11
N ALA A 239 11.15 8.11 -23.11
CA ALA A 239 11.99 7.09 -23.73
C ALA A 239 11.48 6.55 -25.08
N ASP A 240 10.22 6.80 -25.44
CA ASP A 240 9.58 6.13 -26.58
C ASP A 240 8.46 6.99 -27.19
N HIS A 241 8.81 7.70 -28.26
CA HIS A 241 7.91 8.61 -28.97
C HIS A 241 6.85 7.87 -29.81
N SER A 242 6.92 6.54 -29.91
CA SER A 242 6.01 5.75 -30.76
C SER A 242 4.68 5.41 -30.08
N ARG A 243 4.55 5.64 -28.77
CA ARG A 243 3.38 5.23 -28.00
C ARG A 243 2.21 6.19 -28.18
N ASN A 244 1.07 5.65 -28.57
CA ASN A 244 -0.09 6.46 -28.94
C ASN A 244 -0.77 7.21 -27.77
N TYR A 245 -0.41 6.88 -26.54
CA TYR A 245 -0.90 7.51 -25.32
C TYR A 245 0.05 8.60 -24.78
N CYS A 246 1.13 8.90 -25.49
CA CYS A 246 2.02 10.02 -25.17
C CYS A 246 1.51 11.34 -25.75
N HIS A 247 1.66 12.41 -24.98
CA HIS A 247 1.34 13.78 -25.37
C HIS A 247 2.65 14.53 -25.62
N PHE A 248 2.71 15.29 -26.72
CA PHE A 248 3.90 16.05 -27.11
C PHE A 248 3.50 17.49 -27.41
N ASP A 249 4.42 18.43 -27.20
CA ASP A 249 4.23 19.79 -27.67
C ASP A 249 4.48 19.91 -29.18
N LYS A 250 4.29 21.12 -29.71
CA LYS A 250 4.48 21.44 -31.12
C LYS A 250 5.91 21.19 -31.62
N ASP A 251 6.89 21.15 -30.72
CA ASP A 251 8.30 20.97 -31.01
C ASP A 251 8.73 19.50 -30.83
N GLY A 252 7.78 18.60 -30.53
CA GLY A 252 8.01 17.16 -30.39
C GLY A 252 8.54 16.74 -29.01
N LYS A 253 8.56 17.65 -28.03
CA LYS A 253 8.99 17.33 -26.66
C LYS A 253 7.86 16.63 -25.89
N PRO A 254 8.16 15.56 -25.13
CA PRO A 254 7.13 14.88 -24.34
C PRO A 254 6.58 15.80 -23.25
N LEU A 255 5.26 15.95 -23.23
CA LEU A 255 4.47 16.60 -22.19
C LEU A 255 3.91 15.60 -21.17
N GLY A 256 4.27 14.32 -21.31
CA GLY A 256 3.86 13.22 -20.42
C GLY A 256 2.78 12.32 -21.02
N VAL A 257 2.13 11.55 -20.15
CA VAL A 257 1.11 10.56 -20.56
C VAL A 257 -0.28 11.19 -20.60
N ASN A 258 -0.97 11.02 -21.73
CA ASN A 258 -2.40 11.31 -21.81
C ASN A 258 -3.18 10.18 -21.12
N MET A 259 -3.66 10.45 -19.90
CA MET A 259 -4.28 9.41 -19.06
C MET A 259 -5.59 8.85 -19.64
N THR A 260 -6.31 9.66 -20.42
CA THR A 260 -7.50 9.23 -21.16
C THR A 260 -7.13 8.17 -22.20
N ARG A 261 -6.13 8.43 -23.05
CA ARG A 261 -5.65 7.48 -24.06
C ARG A 261 -5.02 6.24 -23.42
N MET A 262 -4.31 6.43 -22.31
CA MET A 262 -3.69 5.35 -21.54
C MET A 262 -4.73 4.37 -20.98
N ASN A 263 -5.85 4.89 -20.45
CA ASN A 263 -6.90 4.10 -19.82
C ASN A 263 -7.98 3.57 -20.80
N MET A 264 -8.14 4.22 -21.96
CA MET A 264 -9.06 3.81 -23.03
C MET A 264 -8.58 2.58 -23.81
N LYS A 265 -9.45 2.02 -24.67
CA LYS A 265 -9.12 0.86 -25.52
C LYS A 265 -7.86 1.11 -26.35
N GLY A 266 -7.10 0.05 -26.63
CA GLY A 266 -5.91 0.13 -27.49
C GLY A 266 -4.62 -0.22 -26.75
N GLU A 267 -3.54 0.44 -27.14
CA GLU A 267 -2.17 0.14 -26.68
C GLU A 267 -1.99 0.37 -25.17
N GLY A 268 -2.40 1.53 -24.64
CA GLY A 268 -2.27 1.87 -23.22
C GLY A 268 -2.98 0.87 -22.30
N ARG A 269 -4.23 0.52 -22.58
CA ARG A 269 -4.96 -0.49 -21.79
C ARG A 269 -4.35 -1.89 -21.90
N ARG A 270 -3.76 -2.25 -23.06
CA ARG A 270 -2.99 -3.52 -23.18
C ARG A 270 -1.73 -3.47 -22.32
N TYR A 271 -1.01 -2.34 -22.31
CA TYR A 271 0.17 -2.12 -21.50
C TYR A 271 -0.15 -2.25 -20.00
N ILE A 272 -1.17 -1.53 -19.51
CA ILE A 272 -1.61 -1.62 -18.11
C ILE A 272 -1.97 -3.07 -17.76
N ARG A 273 -2.82 -3.71 -18.57
CA ARG A 273 -3.28 -5.08 -18.31
C ARG A 273 -2.13 -6.09 -18.27
N ARG A 274 -1.10 -5.90 -19.10
CA ARG A 274 0.05 -6.78 -19.19
C ARG A 274 1.02 -6.58 -18.01
N ASN A 275 1.31 -5.32 -17.68
CA ASN A 275 2.50 -4.99 -16.89
C ASN A 275 2.20 -4.56 -15.46
N PHE A 276 0.98 -4.15 -15.12
CA PHE A 276 0.66 -3.68 -13.77
C PHE A 276 0.23 -4.86 -12.91
N PRO A 277 0.99 -5.20 -11.83
CA PRO A 277 0.56 -6.19 -10.85
C PRO A 277 -0.78 -5.83 -10.24
N LYS A 278 -1.65 -6.82 -10.01
CA LYS A 278 -2.94 -6.58 -9.36
C LYS A 278 -2.98 -7.18 -7.96
N ILE A 279 -3.70 -6.48 -7.09
CA ILE A 279 -4.08 -6.97 -5.77
C ILE A 279 -5.29 -7.89 -5.96
N THR A 280 -5.07 -9.19 -5.88
CA THR A 280 -6.10 -10.22 -6.09
C THR A 280 -6.94 -10.49 -4.85
N MET A 281 -6.34 -10.34 -3.66
CA MET A 281 -6.99 -10.58 -2.38
C MET A 281 -6.31 -9.75 -1.28
N ILE A 282 -7.09 -9.36 -0.27
CA ILE A 282 -6.61 -8.72 0.95
C ILE A 282 -7.10 -9.52 2.15
N THR A 283 -6.16 -9.94 3.00
CA THR A 283 -6.39 -10.62 4.28
C THR A 283 -5.79 -9.81 5.42
N LYS A 284 -6.18 -10.12 6.65
CA LYS A 284 -5.66 -9.44 7.84
C LYS A 284 -5.72 -10.34 9.07
N HIS A 285 -4.72 -10.19 9.94
CA HIS A 285 -4.52 -11.02 11.13
C HIS A 285 -4.06 -10.13 12.30
N VAL A 286 -4.57 -10.36 13.51
CA VAL A 286 -4.09 -9.66 14.71
C VAL A 286 -2.81 -10.33 15.19
N LEU A 287 -1.79 -9.55 15.52
CA LEU A 287 -0.60 -10.08 16.19
C LEU A 287 -0.87 -10.03 17.70
N GLY A 288 -0.93 -11.21 18.34
CA GLY A 288 -1.07 -11.33 19.80
C GLY A 288 0.18 -10.80 20.52
N ARG A 289 -0.02 -10.33 21.75
CA ARG A 289 1.03 -9.77 22.63
C ARG A 289 2.12 -10.78 22.94
#